data_AF-A0A933Q9L9-F1
#
_entry.id   AF-A0A933Q9L9-F1
#
_cell.length_a   1.000
_cell.length_b   1.000
_cell.length_c   1.000
_cell.angle_alpha   90.00
_cell.angle_beta   90.00
_cell.angle_gamma   90.00
#
_symmetry.space_group_name_H-M   'P 1'
#
loop_
_entity.id
_entity.type
_entity.pdbx_description
1 polymer ?
#
loop_
_entity_poly.entity_id
_entity_poly.type
_entity_poly.pdbx_seq_one_letter_code
_entity_poly.pdbx_strand_id
1 'polypeptide(L)'
;MSASGNEFREAEYLGLGFLAVTSSELLDQLLHGQSIEDEDDRYTLRRAETFLREVSNGARLVTSGVSSDASAIETVRKLTYSVEPLKLIQDGIRSADVGQTFEDMAHAIDSAVTGAMDQAERGSLVAAKNFFRQLHVFLIAQIEANQRRTSGDWSFGPTLPVHA
;
A
#
# COMPACT_ATOMS: atom_id res chain seq x y z
N MET A 1 22.82 -11.93 14.41
CA MET A 1 21.90 -11.13 15.25
C MET A 1 21.00 -10.27 14.36
N SER A 2 20.12 -10.90 13.57
CA SER A 2 19.34 -10.25 12.50
C SER A 2 17.82 -10.39 12.68
N ALA A 3 17.37 -10.97 13.81
CA ALA A 3 15.97 -11.34 14.04
C ALA A 3 15.04 -10.14 14.22
N SER A 4 15.44 -9.11 14.97
CA SER A 4 14.58 -7.96 15.28
C SER A 4 14.17 -7.19 14.02
N GLY A 5 15.08 -6.96 13.08
CA GLY A 5 14.80 -6.19 11.86
C GLY A 5 13.82 -6.85 10.89
N ASN A 6 13.74 -8.19 10.87
CA ASN A 6 12.80 -8.92 10.02
C ASN A 6 11.39 -8.95 10.64
N GLU A 7 11.28 -9.16 11.96
CA GLU A 7 10.01 -9.14 12.68
C GLU A 7 9.31 -7.78 12.58
N PHE A 8 10.06 -6.68 12.70
CA PHE A 8 9.51 -5.33 12.52
C PHE A 8 8.97 -5.09 11.11
N ARG A 9 9.62 -5.61 10.07
CA ARG A 9 9.16 -5.48 8.68
C ARG A 9 7.93 -6.34 8.40
N GLU A 10 7.87 -7.55 8.96
CA GLU A 10 6.71 -8.41 8.80
C GLU A 10 5.47 -7.81 9.48
N ALA A 11 5.61 -7.24 10.68
CA ALA A 11 4.53 -6.52 11.35
C ALA A 11 4.04 -5.31 10.53
N GLU A 12 4.96 -4.55 9.90
CA GLU A 12 4.62 -3.45 9.00
C GLU A 12 3.85 -3.95 7.76
N TYR A 13 4.29 -5.04 7.13
CA TYR A 13 3.61 -5.65 5.98
C TYR A 13 2.22 -6.16 6.34
N LEU A 14 2.04 -6.76 7.52
CA LEU A 14 0.74 -7.19 8.00
C LEU A 14 -0.19 -6.00 8.24
N GLY A 15 0.32 -4.93 8.86
CA GLY A 15 -0.46 -3.70 9.08
C GLY A 15 -0.91 -3.04 7.78
N LEU A 16 -0.01 -2.94 6.80
CA LEU A 16 -0.33 -2.43 5.47
C LEU A 16 -1.21 -3.38 4.67
N GLY A 17 -1.04 -4.70 4.83
CA GLY A 17 -1.86 -5.72 4.19
C GLY A 17 -3.31 -5.66 4.67
N PHE A 18 -3.52 -5.51 5.98
CA PHE A 18 -4.84 -5.32 6.55
C PHE A 18 -5.50 -4.04 6.01
N LEU A 19 -4.78 -2.91 6.06
CA LEU A 19 -5.28 -1.65 5.50
C LEU A 19 -5.66 -1.81 4.02
N ALA A 20 -4.84 -2.52 3.25
CA ALA A 20 -5.05 -2.71 1.82
C ALA A 20 -6.30 -3.54 1.52
N VAL A 21 -6.53 -4.65 2.23
CA VAL A 21 -7.74 -5.46 2.05
C VAL A 21 -8.99 -4.66 2.39
N THR A 22 -9.05 -4.15 3.62
CA THR A 22 -10.25 -3.48 4.13
C THR A 22 -10.57 -2.23 3.34
N SER A 23 -9.58 -1.43 2.99
CA SER A 23 -9.80 -0.25 2.13
C SER A 23 -10.30 -0.65 0.75
N SER A 24 -9.75 -1.71 0.14
CA SER A 24 -10.24 -2.14 -1.19
C SER A 24 -11.71 -2.58 -1.17
N GLU A 25 -12.13 -3.25 -0.10
CA GLU A 25 -13.52 -3.69 0.08
C GLU A 25 -14.45 -2.49 0.30
N LEU A 26 -14.10 -1.58 1.22
CA LEU A 26 -14.89 -0.38 1.50
C LEU A 26 -15.00 0.55 0.29
N LEU A 27 -13.93 0.70 -0.50
CA LEU A 27 -13.97 1.45 -1.75
C LEU A 27 -14.86 0.79 -2.80
N ASP A 28 -14.93 -0.55 -2.83
CA ASP A 28 -15.88 -1.26 -3.69
C ASP A 28 -17.33 -1.00 -3.27
N GLN A 29 -17.62 -1.00 -1.96
CA GLN A 29 -18.94 -0.67 -1.43
C GLN A 29 -19.37 0.75 -1.83
N LEU A 30 -18.49 1.75 -1.63
CA LEU A 30 -18.71 3.13 -2.07
C LEU A 30 -18.96 3.24 -3.58
N LEU A 31 -18.20 2.50 -4.40
CA LEU A 31 -18.38 2.47 -5.85
C LEU A 31 -19.74 1.89 -6.27
N HIS A 32 -20.34 1.02 -5.45
CA HIS A 32 -21.69 0.47 -5.66
C HIS A 32 -22.78 1.33 -4.99
N GLY A 33 -22.45 2.49 -4.44
CA GLY A 33 -23.40 3.44 -3.84
C GLY A 33 -23.86 3.04 -2.44
N GLN A 34 -23.13 2.17 -1.75
CA GLN A 34 -23.41 1.81 -0.36
C GLN A 34 -22.87 2.90 0.57
N SER A 35 -23.64 3.24 1.61
CA SER A 35 -23.21 4.18 2.65
C SER A 35 -22.24 3.51 3.62
N ILE A 36 -21.19 4.24 4.03
CA ILE A 36 -20.30 3.83 5.12
C ILE A 36 -20.77 4.53 6.39
N GLU A 37 -21.49 3.80 7.22
CA GLU A 37 -22.08 4.30 8.47
C GLU A 37 -21.22 4.03 9.69
N ASP A 38 -20.45 2.94 9.66
CA ASP A 38 -19.56 2.53 10.74
C ASP A 38 -18.36 3.51 10.86
N GLU A 39 -18.08 3.96 12.09
CA GLU A 39 -16.96 4.87 12.36
C GLU A 39 -15.60 4.18 12.17
N ASP A 40 -15.49 2.88 12.43
CA ASP A 40 -14.25 2.12 12.22
C ASP A 40 -13.94 1.97 10.72
N ASP A 41 -14.99 1.82 9.89
CA ASP A 41 -14.85 1.80 8.43
C ASP A 41 -14.46 3.18 7.89
N ARG A 42 -15.07 4.26 8.40
CA ARG A 42 -14.66 5.63 8.08
C ARG A 42 -13.23 5.91 8.50
N TYR A 43 -12.84 5.44 9.68
CA TYR A 43 -11.47 5.56 10.16
C TYR A 43 -10.49 4.83 9.25
N THR A 44 -10.85 3.63 8.77
CA THR A 44 -10.06 2.88 7.78
C THR A 44 -9.88 3.66 6.48
N LEU A 45 -10.96 4.25 5.95
CA LEU A 45 -10.89 5.08 4.74
C LEU A 45 -10.03 6.34 4.92
N ARG A 46 -10.12 7.01 6.08
CA ARG A 46 -9.22 8.15 6.42
C ARG A 46 -7.75 7.72 6.50
N ARG A 47 -7.47 6.52 7.01
CA ARG A 47 -6.11 5.97 7.01
C ARG A 47 -5.63 5.65 5.60
N ALA A 48 -6.51 5.14 4.74
CA ALA A 48 -6.21 4.89 3.34
C ALA A 48 -5.88 6.19 2.59
N GLU A 49 -6.69 7.23 2.79
CA GLU A 49 -6.46 8.58 2.28
C GLU A 49 -5.11 9.12 2.75
N THR A 50 -4.84 9.07 4.06
CA THR A 50 -3.58 9.54 4.66
C THR A 50 -2.38 8.81 4.04
N PHE A 51 -2.47 7.48 3.91
CA PHE A 51 -1.43 6.69 3.27
C PHE A 51 -1.13 7.16 1.84
N LEU A 52 -2.17 7.40 1.03
CA LEU A 52 -2.00 7.87 -0.34
C LEU A 52 -1.36 9.27 -0.39
N ARG A 53 -1.74 10.18 0.52
CA ARG A 53 -1.10 11.51 0.63
C ARG A 53 0.36 11.41 1.03
N GLU A 54 0.70 10.52 1.95
CA GLU A 54 2.11 10.29 2.33
C GLU A 54 2.93 9.72 1.16
N VAL A 55 2.33 8.84 0.35
CA VAL A 55 2.96 8.32 -0.88
C VAL A 55 3.12 9.44 -1.91
N SER A 56 2.11 10.29 -2.11
CA SER A 56 2.16 11.49 -2.96
C SER A 56 3.31 12.42 -2.54
N ASN A 57 3.43 12.69 -1.24
CA ASN A 57 4.51 13.50 -0.68
C ASN A 57 5.88 12.84 -0.89
N GLY A 58 5.99 11.53 -0.70
CA GLY A 58 7.21 10.78 -1.00
C GLY A 58 7.61 10.88 -2.48
N ALA A 59 6.65 10.75 -3.40
CA ALA A 59 6.88 10.88 -4.83
C ALA A 59 7.38 12.28 -5.20
N ARG A 60 6.72 13.33 -4.69
CA ARG A 60 7.13 14.73 -4.88
C ARG A 60 8.51 15.01 -4.31
N LEU A 61 8.83 14.46 -3.14
CA LEU A 61 10.16 14.60 -2.55
C LEU A 61 11.24 13.98 -3.44
N VAL A 62 11.02 12.78 -3.96
CA VAL A 62 11.99 12.08 -4.84
C VAL A 62 12.17 12.81 -6.18
N THR A 63 11.10 13.40 -6.74
CA THR A 63 11.16 14.05 -8.06
C THR A 63 11.61 15.51 -8.01
N SER A 64 11.24 16.27 -6.97
CA SER A 64 11.47 17.72 -6.90
C SER A 64 12.39 18.16 -5.76
N GLY A 65 12.73 17.26 -4.83
CA GLY A 65 13.51 17.59 -3.64
C GLY A 65 12.74 18.40 -2.57
N VAL A 66 11.46 18.69 -2.80
CA VAL A 66 10.61 19.45 -1.87
C VAL A 66 9.77 18.48 -1.04
N SER A 67 9.92 18.53 0.29
CA SER A 67 9.00 17.87 1.24
C SER A 67 8.17 18.93 1.94
N SER A 68 6.84 18.75 1.96
CA SER A 68 5.94 19.49 2.83
C SER A 68 5.78 18.83 4.21
N ASP A 69 6.38 17.65 4.42
CA ASP A 69 6.09 16.77 5.56
C ASP A 69 7.28 16.52 6.48
N ALA A 70 6.99 16.33 7.77
CA ALA A 70 7.98 16.23 8.85
C ALA A 70 8.76 14.89 8.87
N SER A 71 8.34 13.89 8.10
CA SER A 71 9.02 12.58 8.02
C SER A 71 9.28 12.15 6.57
N ALA A 72 10.33 12.73 5.97
CA ALA A 72 10.84 12.38 4.65
C ALA A 72 11.17 10.87 4.51
N ILE A 73 11.66 10.23 5.58
CA ILE A 73 12.02 8.81 5.57
C ILE A 73 10.78 7.93 5.44
N GLU A 74 9.71 8.27 6.17
CA GLU A 74 8.49 7.47 6.19
C GLU A 74 7.73 7.55 4.87
N THR A 75 7.61 8.75 4.30
CA THR A 75 6.94 8.99 3.02
C THR A 75 7.65 8.28 1.86
N VAL A 76 9.00 8.32 1.82
CA VAL A 76 9.80 7.57 0.83
C VAL A 76 9.68 6.06 1.02
N ARG A 77 9.58 5.59 2.27
CA ARG A 77 9.35 4.16 2.54
C ARG A 77 7.99 3.71 2.00
N LYS A 78 6.92 4.45 2.30
CA LYS A 78 5.57 4.18 1.78
C LYS A 78 5.52 4.24 0.24
N LEU A 79 6.24 5.19 -0.36
CA LEU A 79 6.41 5.22 -1.81
C LEU A 79 7.02 3.92 -2.35
N THR A 80 8.06 3.41 -1.69
CA THR A 80 8.74 2.18 -2.13
C THR A 80 7.80 0.98 -2.19
N TYR A 81 6.86 0.86 -1.25
CA TYR A 81 5.83 -0.19 -1.28
C TYR A 81 4.77 0.02 -2.37
N SER A 82 4.59 1.25 -2.84
CA SER A 82 3.48 1.66 -3.68
C SER A 82 3.82 1.72 -5.17
N VAL A 83 5.10 1.81 -5.54
CA VAL A 83 5.53 1.92 -6.95
C VAL A 83 5.14 0.70 -7.77
N GLU A 84 5.38 -0.51 -7.27
CA GLU A 84 5.09 -1.73 -8.04
C GLU A 84 3.58 -1.99 -8.18
N PRO A 85 2.76 -1.90 -7.11
CA PRO A 85 1.30 -1.93 -7.24
C PRO A 85 0.75 -0.88 -8.21
N LEU A 86 1.32 0.33 -8.22
CA LEU A 86 0.90 1.39 -9.13
C LEU A 86 1.14 1.01 -10.60
N LYS A 87 2.32 0.48 -10.94
CA LYS A 87 2.63 0.06 -12.32
C LYS A 87 1.62 -0.96 -12.85
N LEU A 88 1.17 -1.88 -11.99
CA LEU A 88 0.21 -2.92 -12.35
C LEU A 88 -1.19 -2.39 -12.67
N ILE A 89 -1.51 -1.15 -12.28
CA ILE A 89 -2.80 -0.51 -12.57
C ILE A 89 -2.66 0.68 -13.54
N GLN A 90 -1.43 0.97 -13.97
CA GLN A 90 -1.07 2.20 -14.68
C GLN A 90 -1.61 2.23 -16.12
N ASP A 91 -1.94 1.08 -16.71
CA ASP A 91 -2.56 0.99 -18.05
C ASP A 91 -3.92 1.74 -18.13
N GLY A 92 -4.52 2.11 -16.98
CA GLY A 92 -5.73 2.94 -16.89
C GLY A 92 -5.52 4.38 -16.42
N ILE A 93 -4.30 4.78 -16.04
CA ILE A 93 -4.00 6.05 -15.39
C ILE A 93 -3.47 7.06 -16.42
N ARG A 94 -4.17 8.19 -16.57
CA ARG A 94 -3.87 9.21 -17.60
C ARG A 94 -2.75 10.20 -17.20
N SER A 95 -2.26 10.16 -15.97
CA SER A 95 -1.27 11.11 -15.46
C SER A 95 0.16 10.60 -15.65
N ALA A 96 1.03 11.47 -16.17
CA ALA A 96 2.48 11.25 -16.21
C ALA A 96 3.14 11.47 -14.83
N ASP A 97 2.43 12.11 -13.89
CA ASP A 97 2.90 12.41 -12.55
C ASP A 97 2.34 11.41 -11.54
N VAL A 98 3.25 10.58 -11.01
CA VAL A 98 2.97 9.59 -9.96
C VAL A 98 2.43 10.25 -8.69
N GLY A 99 3.01 11.37 -8.27
CA GLY A 99 2.57 12.07 -7.06
C GLY A 99 1.15 12.59 -7.21
N GLN A 100 0.86 13.23 -8.34
CA GLN A 100 -0.50 13.71 -8.63
C GLN A 100 -1.52 12.57 -8.68
N THR A 101 -1.13 11.41 -9.23
CA THR A 101 -2.01 10.24 -9.28
C THR A 101 -2.44 9.79 -7.88
N PHE A 102 -1.50 9.73 -6.93
CA PHE A 102 -1.81 9.40 -5.54
C PHE A 102 -2.64 10.47 -4.83
N GLU A 103 -2.40 11.75 -5.14
CA GLU A 103 -3.21 12.86 -4.64
C GLU A 103 -4.66 12.78 -5.13
N ASP A 104 -4.87 12.51 -6.42
CA ASP A 104 -6.21 12.37 -7.02
C ASP A 104 -6.98 11.20 -6.40
N MET A 105 -6.28 10.09 -6.14
CA MET A 105 -6.86 8.94 -5.42
C MET A 105 -7.24 9.31 -3.98
N ALA A 106 -6.37 10.01 -3.25
CA ALA A 106 -6.65 10.45 -1.89
C ALA A 106 -7.86 11.39 -1.84
N HIS A 107 -7.90 12.39 -2.72
CA HIS A 107 -9.02 13.33 -2.83
C HIS A 107 -10.34 12.61 -3.11
N ALA A 108 -10.35 11.65 -4.04
CA ALA A 108 -11.55 10.88 -4.34
C ALA A 108 -12.07 10.07 -3.13
N ILE A 109 -11.17 9.55 -2.27
CA ILE A 109 -11.58 8.87 -1.03
C ILE A 109 -12.23 9.87 -0.07
N ASP A 110 -11.61 11.04 0.16
CA ASP A 110 -12.15 12.09 1.02
C ASP A 110 -13.52 12.58 0.54
N SER A 111 -13.66 12.86 -0.76
CA SER A 111 -14.93 13.23 -1.39
C SER A 111 -15.99 12.14 -1.23
N ALA A 112 -15.61 10.86 -1.37
CA ALA A 112 -16.55 9.74 -1.18
C ALA A 112 -17.01 9.59 0.28
N VAL A 113 -16.10 9.76 1.24
CA VAL A 113 -16.40 9.68 2.68
C VAL A 113 -17.30 10.84 3.13
N THR A 114 -17.08 12.03 2.60
CA THR A 114 -17.85 13.24 2.93
C THR A 114 -19.17 13.36 2.15
N GLY A 115 -19.44 12.45 1.21
CA GLY A 115 -20.65 12.44 0.39
C GLY A 115 -20.67 13.53 -0.70
N ALA A 116 -19.52 14.11 -1.01
CA ALA A 116 -19.34 15.17 -2.01
C ALA A 116 -18.83 14.65 -3.37
N MET A 117 -18.72 13.33 -3.54
CA MET A 117 -18.09 12.73 -4.72
C MET A 117 -18.81 13.07 -6.02
N ASP A 118 -18.07 13.63 -6.98
CA ASP A 118 -18.57 13.87 -8.32
C ASP A 118 -18.30 12.68 -9.27
N GLN A 119 -18.86 12.75 -10.48
CA GLN A 119 -18.68 11.68 -11.47
C GLN A 119 -17.27 11.65 -12.09
N ALA A 120 -16.52 12.75 -12.03
CA ALA A 120 -15.14 12.82 -12.51
C ALA A 120 -14.18 12.08 -11.55
N GLU A 121 -14.46 12.10 -10.26
CA GLU A 121 -13.67 11.45 -9.20
C GLU A 121 -13.86 9.93 -9.14
N ARG A 122 -14.94 9.40 -9.73
CA ARG A 122 -15.21 7.95 -9.77
C ARG A 122 -14.05 7.16 -10.37
N GLY A 123 -13.38 7.70 -11.40
CA GLY A 123 -12.21 7.07 -12.01
C GLY A 123 -11.04 6.92 -11.03
N SER A 124 -10.76 7.97 -10.27
CA SER A 124 -9.73 7.97 -9.23
C SER A 124 -10.07 7.04 -8.07
N LEU A 125 -11.36 6.93 -7.71
CA LEU A 125 -11.81 5.97 -6.69
C LEU A 125 -11.64 4.52 -7.14
N VAL A 126 -11.93 4.22 -8.41
CA VAL A 126 -11.65 2.90 -9.02
C VAL A 126 -10.14 2.62 -9.01
N ALA A 127 -9.31 3.61 -9.35
CA ALA A 127 -7.86 3.48 -9.29
C ALA A 127 -7.38 3.20 -7.86
N ALA A 128 -7.91 3.91 -6.86
CA ALA A 128 -7.59 3.69 -5.45
C ALA A 128 -7.94 2.27 -4.99
N LYS A 129 -9.14 1.78 -5.34
CA LYS A 129 -9.56 0.40 -5.06
C LYS A 129 -8.57 -0.60 -5.65
N ASN A 130 -8.25 -0.46 -6.93
CA ASN A 130 -7.36 -1.38 -7.64
C ASN A 130 -5.94 -1.31 -7.08
N PHE A 131 -5.47 -0.12 -6.73
CA PHE A 131 -4.19 0.09 -6.08
C PHE A 131 -4.10 -0.70 -4.77
N PHE A 132 -5.06 -0.53 -3.86
CA PHE A 132 -5.05 -1.25 -2.58
C PHE A 132 -5.16 -2.77 -2.78
N ARG A 133 -5.95 -3.23 -3.75
CA ARG A 133 -5.97 -4.65 -4.11
C ARG A 133 -4.60 -5.17 -4.56
N GLN A 134 -3.88 -4.43 -5.40
CA GLN A 134 -2.54 -4.82 -5.84
C GLN A 134 -1.49 -4.69 -4.72
N LEU A 135 -1.64 -3.69 -3.84
CA LEU A 135 -0.77 -3.53 -2.67
C LEU A 135 -0.89 -4.74 -1.75
N HIS A 136 -2.09 -5.23 -1.51
CA HIS A 136 -2.30 -6.45 -0.72
C HIS A 136 -1.60 -7.67 -1.33
N VAL A 137 -1.79 -7.92 -2.64
CA VAL A 137 -1.15 -9.03 -3.36
C VAL A 137 0.37 -8.92 -3.29
N PHE A 138 0.90 -7.71 -3.49
CA PHE A 138 2.34 -7.45 -3.41
C PHE A 138 2.90 -7.74 -2.01
N LEU A 139 2.22 -7.31 -0.95
CA LEU A 139 2.69 -7.50 0.43
C LEU A 139 2.67 -8.96 0.86
N ILE A 140 1.64 -9.73 0.48
CA ILE A 140 1.62 -11.19 0.72
C ILE A 140 2.84 -11.85 0.07
N ALA A 141 3.15 -11.51 -1.19
CA ALA A 141 4.31 -12.08 -1.88
C ALA A 141 5.64 -11.75 -1.17
N GLN A 142 5.77 -10.56 -0.58
CA GLN A 142 6.95 -10.19 0.22
C GLN A 142 7.05 -11.00 1.52
N ILE A 143 5.94 -11.20 2.22
CA ILE A 143 5.89 -12.02 3.44
C ILE A 143 6.29 -13.46 3.11
N GLU A 144 5.68 -14.06 2.10
CA GLU A 144 5.98 -15.43 1.67
C GLU A 144 7.45 -15.59 1.24
N ALA A 145 8.00 -14.62 0.49
CA ALA A 145 9.40 -14.65 0.08
C ALA A 145 10.35 -14.57 1.28
N ASN A 146 10.02 -13.77 2.30
CA ASN A 146 10.82 -13.68 3.53
C ASN A 146 10.76 -14.97 4.34
N GLN A 147 9.58 -15.59 4.45
CA GLN A 147 9.41 -16.87 5.15
C GLN A 147 10.19 -18.02 4.46
N ARG A 148 10.26 -18.03 3.13
CA ARG A 148 11.09 -19.02 2.39
C ARG A 148 12.58 -18.84 2.65
N ARG A 149 13.06 -17.59 2.79
CA ARG A 149 14.48 -17.32 3.10
C ARG A 149 14.85 -17.73 4.52
N THR A 150 13.97 -17.52 5.49
CA THR A 150 14.22 -17.90 6.88
C THR A 150 14.09 -19.41 7.12
N SER A 151 13.22 -20.09 6.38
CA SER A 151 13.10 -21.57 6.42
C SER A 151 14.18 -22.30 5.63
N GLY A 152 14.76 -21.68 4.59
CA GLY A 152 15.85 -22.25 3.79
C GLY A 152 17.22 -22.33 4.47
N ASP A 153 17.41 -21.64 5.60
CA ASP A 153 18.70 -21.56 6.32
C ASP A 153 18.85 -22.61 7.44
N TRP A 154 17.88 -23.53 7.59
CA TRP A 154 17.89 -24.60 8.60
C TRP A 154 18.14 -26.02 8.03
N SER A 155 18.63 -26.14 6.79
CA SER A 155 19.15 -27.42 6.30
C SER A 155 20.59 -27.64 6.79
N PHE A 156 20.72 -28.31 7.93
CA PHE A 156 21.99 -28.88 8.40
C PHE A 156 22.64 -29.73 7.30
N GLY A 157 23.88 -29.40 6.94
CA GLY A 157 24.87 -30.34 6.42
C GLY A 157 26.17 -30.14 7.20
N PRO A 158 27.05 -31.16 7.39
CA PRO A 158 27.17 -32.38 6.58
C PRO A 158 27.09 -33.69 7.40
N THR A 159 26.56 -34.76 6.81
CA THR A 159 26.93 -36.12 7.25
C THR A 159 28.29 -36.44 6.67
N LEU A 160 29.29 -36.57 7.56
CA LEU A 160 30.64 -37.06 7.25
C LEU A 160 30.58 -38.48 6.66
N PRO A 161 31.56 -38.89 5.82
CA PRO A 161 31.58 -40.20 5.21
C PRO A 161 31.98 -41.25 6.24
N VAL A 162 31.21 -42.33 6.35
CA VAL A 162 31.60 -43.54 7.07
C VAL A 162 32.47 -44.36 6.11
N HIS A 163 33.79 -44.33 6.30
CA HIS A 163 34.70 -45.31 5.73
C HIS A 163 34.96 -46.43 6.74
N ALA A 164 34.64 -47.64 6.30
CA ALA A 164 35.17 -48.98 6.62
C ALA A 164 35.59 -49.29 8.07
#